data_AF-A0A401Q8K7-F1
#
_entry.id   AF-A0A401Q8K7-F1
#
_cell.length_a   1.000
_cell.length_b   1.000
_cell.length_c   1.000
_cell.angle_alpha   90.00
_cell.angle_beta   90.00
_cell.angle_gamma   90.00
#
_symmetry.space_group_name_H-M   'P 1'
#
loop_
_entity.id
_entity.type
_entity.pdbx_description
1 polymer ?
#
loop_
_entity_poly.entity_id
_entity_poly.type
_entity_poly.pdbx_seq_one_letter_code
_entity_poly.pdbx_strand_id
1 'polypeptide(L)'
;YSWIVPIQWMKENLTEDMFWLTKSQEENLNMKSSGEDWILANINVIGYYRVNYDERNWEKLVEQLLRNHTHLPVINRAQIMADSFNLA
;
A
#
# COMPACT_ATOMS: atom_id res chain seq x y z
N TYR A 1 -8.73 20.39 4.72
CA TYR A 1 -9.00 19.43 5.80
C TYR A 1 -7.77 18.56 5.98
N SER A 2 -7.39 18.25 7.22
CA SER A 2 -6.20 17.44 7.52
C SER A 2 -6.58 16.39 8.57
N TRP A 3 -6.08 15.17 8.42
CA TRP A 3 -6.28 14.08 9.35
C TRP A 3 -4.93 13.55 9.80
N ILE A 4 -4.88 13.08 11.04
CA ILE A 4 -3.79 12.23 11.51
C ILE A 4 -4.12 10.82 11.06
N VAL A 5 -3.27 10.21 10.23
CA VAL A 5 -3.56 8.92 9.61
C VAL A 5 -2.53 7.88 10.04
N PRO A 6 -2.95 6.78 10.71
CA PRO A 6 -2.08 5.63 10.93
C PRO A 6 -1.95 4.83 9.63
N ILE A 7 -0.72 4.61 9.20
CA ILE A 7 -0.38 3.88 7.99
C ILE A 7 0.37 2.60 8.40
N GLN A 8 -0.37 1.50 8.43
CA GLN A 8 0.22 0.16 8.48
C GLN A 8 0.56 -0.29 7.07
N TRP A 9 1.76 -0.81 6.86
CA TRP A 9 2.28 -1.12 5.53
C TRP A 9 3.23 -2.32 5.58
N MET A 10 3.48 -2.91 4.42
CA MET A 10 4.41 -4.03 4.28
C MET A 10 5.22 -3.91 2.99
N LYS A 11 6.41 -4.51 3.02
CA LYS A 11 7.34 -4.59 1.88
C LYS A 11 7.73 -6.05 1.65
N GLU A 12 7.39 -6.57 0.47
CA GLU A 12 7.58 -7.96 -0.02
C GLU A 12 7.06 -9.13 0.84
N ASN A 13 6.96 -8.98 2.16
CA ASN A 13 6.35 -9.87 3.16
C ASN A 13 6.61 -9.38 4.60
N LEU A 14 7.47 -8.38 4.80
CA LEU A 14 7.72 -7.82 6.12
C LEU A 14 6.68 -6.75 6.41
N THR A 15 5.85 -6.96 7.44
CA THR A 15 5.05 -5.87 8.00
C THR A 15 5.99 -4.95 8.76
N GLU A 16 5.97 -3.68 8.39
CA GLU A 16 6.85 -2.66 8.95
C GLU A 16 6.16 -1.91 10.08
N ASP A 17 6.94 -1.13 10.82
CA ASP A 17 6.42 -0.29 11.88
C ASP A 17 5.38 0.70 11.35
N MET A 18 4.33 0.89 12.15
CA MET A 18 3.24 1.81 11.83
C MET A 18 3.79 3.24 11.68
N PHE A 19 3.51 3.84 10.53
CA PHE A 19 3.86 5.22 10.26
C PHE A 19 2.66 6.13 10.54
N TRP A 20 2.86 7.21 11.28
CA TRP A 20 1.81 8.19 11.55
C TRP A 20 2.01 9.42 10.67
N LEU A 21 1.12 9.60 9.70
CA LEU A 21 1.06 10.83 8.91
C LEU A 21 0.41 11.91 9.76
N THR A 22 1.22 12.79 10.35
CA THR A 22 0.73 13.85 11.25
C THR A 22 0.51 15.18 10.55
N LYS A 23 1.20 15.39 9.42
CA LYS A 23 1.10 16.56 8.56
C LYS A 23 0.37 16.19 7.27
N SER A 24 -0.13 17.20 6.55
CA SER A 24 -0.81 16.98 5.26
C SER A 24 0.10 16.35 4.19
N GLN A 25 1.41 16.47 4.36
CA GLN A 25 2.41 15.85 3.51
C GLN A 25 3.65 15.51 4.35
N GLU A 26 4.10 14.27 4.26
CA GLU A 26 5.27 13.77 4.95
C GLU A 26 5.82 12.58 4.17
N GLU A 27 7.14 12.41 4.18
CA GLU A 27 7.79 11.27 3.52
C GLU A 27 8.29 10.28 4.56
N ASN A 28 8.08 8.99 4.30
CA ASN A 28 8.77 7.92 5.00
C ASN A 28 9.80 7.29 4.07
N LEU A 29 11.09 7.47 4.36
CA LEU A 29 12.18 6.96 3.53
C LEU A 29 12.23 5.42 3.47
N ASN A 30 11.69 4.74 4.48
CA ASN A 30 11.62 3.28 4.50
C ASN A 30 10.56 2.77 3.50
N MET A 31 9.56 3.59 3.17
CA MET A 31 8.57 3.31 2.12
C MET A 31 9.12 3.61 0.72
N LYS A 32 10.42 3.87 0.54
CA LYS A 32 11.03 3.94 -0.79
C LYS A 32 11.45 2.52 -1.22
N SER A 33 10.86 2.05 -2.32
CA SER A 33 11.26 0.78 -2.94
C SER A 33 12.51 0.95 -3.81
N SER A 34 13.46 0.02 -3.71
CA SER A 34 14.71 -0.01 -4.50
C SER A 34 14.52 -0.50 -5.94
N GLY A 35 13.28 -0.70 -6.39
CA GLY A 35 12.99 -1.01 -7.79
C GLY A 35 12.68 -2.48 -8.07
N GLU A 36 12.96 -3.41 -7.14
CA GLU A 36 12.49 -4.80 -7.23
C GLU A 36 11.27 -5.06 -6.33
N ASP A 37 11.23 -4.42 -5.17
CA ASP A 37 10.16 -4.65 -4.18
C ASP A 37 8.83 -3.95 -4.49
N TRP A 38 7.71 -4.55 -4.12
CA TRP A 38 6.42 -3.85 -4.02
C TRP A 38 6.14 -3.41 -2.59
N ILE A 39 5.35 -2.34 -2.46
CA ILE A 39 4.86 -1.80 -1.20
C ILE A 39 3.35 -1.84 -1.21
N LEU A 40 2.78 -2.33 -0.11
CA LEU A 40 1.35 -2.31 0.14
C LEU A 40 1.10 -1.53 1.44
N ALA A 41 0.30 -0.47 1.36
CA ALA A 41 -0.15 0.28 2.51
C ALA A 41 -1.62 -0.01 2.83
N ASN A 42 -2.02 0.32 4.06
CA ASN A 42 -3.32 0.02 4.65
C ASN A 42 -3.57 -1.50 4.79
N ILE A 43 -2.64 -2.22 5.41
CA ILE A 43 -2.78 -3.67 5.63
C ILE A 43 -4.08 -3.97 6.37
N ASN A 44 -4.81 -4.97 5.88
CA ASN A 44 -6.16 -5.34 6.33
C ASN A 44 -7.23 -4.24 6.24
N VAL A 45 -6.93 -3.13 5.57
CA VAL A 45 -7.84 -1.98 5.39
C VAL A 45 -8.33 -1.43 6.73
N ILE A 46 -7.44 -1.37 7.73
CA ILE A 46 -7.77 -0.85 9.07
C ILE A 46 -8.02 0.66 9.07
N GLY A 47 -7.41 1.39 8.14
CA GLY A 47 -7.53 2.82 7.98
C GLY A 47 -8.63 3.19 6.99
N TYR A 48 -9.38 4.24 7.32
CA TYR A 48 -10.44 4.77 6.45
C TYR A 48 -9.86 5.74 5.41
N TYR A 49 -9.09 5.21 4.46
CA TYR A 49 -8.51 5.95 3.35
C TYR A 49 -8.20 5.02 2.17
N ARG A 50 -8.09 5.60 0.98
CA ARG A 50 -7.63 4.91 -0.23
C ARG A 50 -6.15 5.13 -0.43
N VAL A 51 -5.48 4.19 -1.10
CA VAL A 51 -4.05 4.31 -1.38
C VAL A 51 -3.84 4.44 -2.88
N ASN A 52 -3.02 5.40 -3.28
CA ASN A 52 -2.50 5.49 -4.64
C ASN A 52 -1.00 5.18 -4.62
N TYR A 53 -0.54 4.47 -5.65
CA TYR A 53 0.86 4.16 -5.86
C TYR A 53 1.34 4.74 -7.20
N ASP A 54 2.64 4.86 -7.36
CA ASP A 54 3.20 5.08 -8.69
C ASP A 54 2.99 3.85 -9.60
N GLU A 55 3.09 4.06 -10.90
CA GLU A 55 2.83 3.05 -11.93
C GLU A 55 3.67 1.78 -11.74
N ARG A 56 4.95 1.92 -11.36
CA ARG A 56 5.84 0.75 -11.18
C ARG A 56 5.39 -0.10 -10.00
N ASN A 57 4.95 0.51 -8.92
CA ASN A 57 4.44 -0.25 -7.78
C ASN A 57 3.09 -0.92 -8.10
N TRP A 58 2.22 -0.26 -8.89
CA TRP A 58 1.00 -0.89 -9.40
C TRP A 58 1.30 -2.13 -10.24
N GLU A 59 2.21 -2.03 -11.21
CA GLU A 59 2.65 -3.16 -12.04
C GLU A 59 3.11 -4.34 -11.19
N LYS A 60 3.96 -4.10 -10.18
CA LYS A 60 4.45 -5.17 -9.31
C LYS A 60 3.38 -5.79 -8.42
N LEU A 61 2.43 -4.99 -7.92
CA LEU A 61 1.30 -5.53 -7.17
C LEU A 61 0.45 -6.45 -8.07
N VAL A 62 0.26 -6.06 -9.33
CA VAL A 62 -0.42 -6.91 -10.33
C VAL A 62 0.38 -8.17 -10.62
N GLU A 63 1.70 -8.08 -10.83
CA GLU A 63 2.58 -9.24 -11.01
C GLU A 63 2.52 -10.18 -9.81
N GLN A 64 2.54 -9.66 -8.59
CA GLN A 64 2.42 -10.45 -7.37
C GLN A 64 1.06 -11.15 -7.27
N LEU A 65 -0.03 -10.46 -7.65
CA LEU A 65 -1.37 -11.06 -7.71
C LEU A 65 -1.43 -12.21 -8.74
N LEU A 66 -0.82 -12.03 -9.91
CA LEU A 66 -0.78 -13.05 -10.96
C LEU A 66 0.12 -14.23 -10.58
N ARG A 67 1.29 -13.95 -9.97
CA ARG A 67 2.27 -14.96 -9.57
C ARG A 67 1.81 -15.77 -8.37
N ASN A 68 1.38 -15.09 -7.30
CA ASN A 68 0.89 -15.72 -6.08
C ASN A 68 0.05 -14.74 -5.24
N HIS A 69 -1.25 -14.69 -5.54
CA HIS A 69 -2.20 -13.83 -4.83
C HIS A 69 -2.34 -14.16 -3.33
N THR A 70 -2.01 -15.37 -2.86
CA THR A 70 -2.19 -15.72 -1.44
C THR A 70 -1.19 -15.06 -0.51
N HIS A 71 -0.10 -14.48 -1.07
CA HIS A 71 0.83 -13.65 -0.30
C HIS A 71 0.20 -12.33 0.18
N LEU A 72 -0.80 -11.82 -0.54
CA LEU A 72 -1.52 -10.62 -0.14
C LEU A 72 -2.77 -11.00 0.66
N PRO A 73 -3.06 -10.33 1.80
CA PRO A 73 -4.28 -10.55 2.55
C PRO A 73 -5.52 -10.42 1.66
N VAL A 74 -6.53 -11.26 1.90
CA VAL A 74 -7.73 -11.35 1.05
C VAL A 74 -8.38 -9.98 0.83
N ILE A 75 -8.51 -9.20 1.90
CA ILE A 75 -9.14 -7.88 1.86
C ILE A 75 -8.30 -6.86 1.09
N ASN A 76 -6.96 -6.93 1.18
CA ASN A 76 -6.09 -6.02 0.42
C ASN A 76 -6.14 -6.29 -1.09
N ARG A 77 -6.38 -7.53 -1.53
CA ARG A 77 -6.60 -7.81 -2.96
C ARG A 77 -7.83 -7.09 -3.50
N ALA A 78 -8.92 -7.11 -2.73
CA ALA A 78 -10.12 -6.35 -3.07
C ALA A 78 -9.87 -4.84 -3.03
N GLN A 79 -9.10 -4.36 -2.05
CA GLN A 79 -8.70 -2.95 -1.96
C GLN A 79 -7.90 -2.50 -3.18
N ILE A 80 -6.87 -3.25 -3.61
CA ILE A 80 -6.06 -2.93 -4.81
C ILE A 80 -6.96 -2.76 -6.03
N MET A 81 -7.89 -3.68 -6.25
CA MET A 81 -8.86 -3.59 -7.36
C MET A 81 -9.80 -2.39 -7.19
N ALA A 82 -10.38 -2.20 -5.99
CA ALA A 82 -11.31 -1.12 -5.75
C ALA A 82 -10.65 0.26 -5.87
N ASP A 83 -9.44 0.42 -5.36
CA ASP A 83 -8.68 1.67 -5.42
C ASP A 83 -8.25 1.98 -6.86
N SER A 84 -7.79 0.98 -7.63
CA SER A 84 -7.43 1.21 -9.04
C SER A 84 -8.62 1.69 -9.88
N PHE A 85 -9.83 1.14 -9.69
CA PHE A 85 -11.03 1.62 -10.39
C PHE A 85 -11.46 3.03 -9.99
N ASN A 86 -11.19 3.48 -8.76
CA ASN A 86 -11.61 4.80 -8.29
C ASN A 86 -10.58 5.90 -8.57
N LEU A 87 -9.33 5.51 -8.86
CA LEU A 87 -8.22 6.41 -9.13
C LEU A 87 -7.87 6.50 -10.63
N ALA A 88 -8.54 5.70 -11.46
CA ALA A 88 -8.40 5.69 -12.93
C ALA A 88 -9.00 6.94 -13.59
#